data_AF-A0A699ZEI7-F1
#
_entry.id   AF-A0A699ZEI7-F1
#
_cell.length_a   1.000
_cell.length_b   1.000
_cell.length_c   1.000
_cell.angle_alpha   90.00
_cell.angle_beta   90.00
_cell.angle_gamma   90.00
#
_symmetry.space_group_name_H-M   'P 1'
#
loop_
_entity.id
_entity.type
_entity.pdbx_description
1 polymer ?
#
loop_
_entity_poly.entity_id
_entity_poly.type
_entity_poly.pdbx_seq_one_letter_code
_entity_poly.pdbx_strand_id
1 'polypeptide(L)'
;MEKFAERYLKCNPTSFKSADVAYVLAYSVIMLNTDLHNPQVKKKMSKEAFLKNNRGINDKQDLPEDFMSALYDRIASNEIKMKDEGAELNLQPRSMSPNNIFNTLLSMLGAIKQTSRSEPSEESIKRTLDLLHEKARSATAVTVTESDAVRPMMEVIWAPLLGALSVLFDEYTDSRLVRMCLQGFSSSSCLTAQVGRLRQSCTRYPSTTLY
;
A
#
# COMPACT_ATOMS: atom_id res chain seq x y z
N MET A 1 2.91 1.89 -8.00
CA MET A 1 4.33 2.30 -8.17
C MET A 1 4.98 1.77 -9.45
N GLU A 2 4.64 0.58 -9.95
CA GLU A 2 5.19 0.01 -11.20
C GLU A 2 5.07 0.97 -12.40
N LYS A 3 3.88 1.56 -12.62
CA LYS A 3 3.66 2.54 -13.70
C LYS A 3 4.46 3.83 -13.54
N PHE A 4 4.68 4.28 -12.30
CA PHE A 4 5.55 5.43 -12.03
C PHE A 4 6.98 5.10 -12.43
N ALA A 5 7.50 3.95 -12.02
CA ALA A 5 8.87 3.53 -12.31
C ALA A 5 9.12 3.37 -13.82
N GLU A 6 8.20 2.70 -14.54
CA GLU A 6 8.25 2.59 -16.00
C GLU A 6 8.27 3.98 -16.67
N ARG A 7 7.38 4.88 -16.24
CA ARG A 7 7.28 6.23 -16.83
C ARG A 7 8.50 7.07 -16.50
N TYR A 8 9.00 7.00 -15.28
CA TYR A 8 10.18 7.73 -14.83
C TYR A 8 11.40 7.34 -15.68
N LEU A 9 11.62 6.04 -15.89
CA LEU A 9 12.73 5.56 -16.72
C LEU A 9 12.57 5.97 -18.19
N LYS A 10 11.34 5.91 -18.73
CA LYS A 10 11.06 6.42 -20.09
C LYS A 10 11.38 7.91 -20.25
N CYS A 11 11.11 8.71 -19.22
CA CYS A 11 11.42 10.14 -19.23
C CYS A 11 12.89 10.43 -18.90
N ASN A 12 13.57 9.55 -18.16
CA ASN A 12 14.95 9.73 -17.71
C ASN A 12 15.77 8.45 -17.94
N PRO A 13 16.15 8.15 -19.20
CA PRO A 13 16.74 6.86 -19.56
C PRO A 13 18.11 6.58 -18.92
N THR A 14 18.83 7.63 -18.51
CA THR A 14 20.18 7.55 -17.94
C THR A 14 20.19 7.48 -16.42
N SER A 15 19.04 7.64 -15.75
CA SER A 15 18.99 7.73 -14.29
C SER A 15 19.16 6.38 -13.59
N PHE A 16 18.59 5.31 -14.15
CA PHE A 16 18.63 3.97 -13.56
C PHE A 16 18.82 2.91 -14.65
N LYS A 17 19.40 1.76 -14.30
CA LYS A 17 19.59 0.64 -15.25
C LYS A 17 18.29 -0.04 -15.66
N SER A 18 17.34 -0.13 -14.74
CA SER A 18 16.05 -0.78 -14.96
C SER A 18 14.93 -0.09 -14.20
N ALA A 19 13.69 -0.36 -14.61
CA ALA A 19 12.50 0.15 -13.93
C ALA A 19 12.38 -0.45 -12.51
N ASP A 20 12.94 -1.64 -12.28
CA ASP A 20 12.93 -2.29 -10.97
C ASP A 20 13.75 -1.50 -9.94
N VAL A 21 14.90 -0.94 -10.34
CA VAL A 21 15.70 -0.05 -9.47
C VAL A 21 14.88 1.18 -9.07
N ALA A 22 14.22 1.81 -10.04
CA ALA A 22 13.38 2.99 -9.79
C ALA A 22 12.18 2.67 -8.89
N TYR A 23 11.59 1.47 -9.06
CA TYR A 23 10.51 0.97 -8.22
C TYR A 23 10.98 0.79 -6.77
N VAL A 24 12.05 0.03 -6.54
CA VAL A 24 12.59 -0.24 -5.20
C VAL A 24 13.00 1.05 -4.50
N LEU A 25 13.70 1.94 -5.20
CA LEU A 25 14.12 3.23 -4.64
C LEU A 25 12.91 4.08 -4.25
N ALA A 26 11.84 4.11 -5.07
CA ALA A 26 10.65 4.88 -4.75
C ALA A 26 9.94 4.37 -3.49
N TYR A 27 9.90 3.06 -3.26
CA TYR A 27 9.44 2.51 -1.97
C TYR A 27 10.35 2.91 -0.81
N SER A 28 11.67 2.87 -1.00
CA SER A 28 12.60 3.31 0.04
C SER A 28 12.41 4.79 0.39
N VAL A 29 12.09 5.64 -0.58
CA VAL A 29 11.80 7.06 -0.35
C VAL A 29 10.49 7.24 0.43
N ILE A 30 9.44 6.48 0.11
CA ILE A 30 8.18 6.51 0.86
C ILE A 30 8.42 6.10 2.33
N MET A 31 9.17 5.01 2.53
CA MET A 31 9.53 4.54 3.88
C MET A 31 10.35 5.58 4.65
N LEU A 32 11.31 6.23 3.99
CA LEU A 32 12.09 7.30 4.60
C LEU A 32 11.21 8.49 4.99
N ASN A 33 10.28 8.89 4.12
CA ASN A 33 9.37 10.01 4.40
C ASN A 33 8.51 9.72 5.65
N THR A 34 7.93 8.53 5.74
CA THR A 34 7.17 8.12 6.93
C THR A 34 8.05 8.06 8.17
N ASP A 35 9.26 7.50 8.06
CA ASP A 35 10.19 7.41 9.17
C ASP A 35 10.57 8.79 9.71
N LEU A 36 10.98 9.73 8.84
CA LEU A 36 11.44 11.07 9.23
C LEU A 36 10.30 11.96 9.76
N HIS A 37 9.14 11.95 9.11
CA HIS A 37 8.09 12.94 9.38
C HIS A 37 6.96 12.45 10.30
N ASN A 38 6.83 11.14 10.56
CA ASN A 38 5.83 10.64 11.51
C ASN A 38 6.26 10.90 12.98
N PRO A 39 5.50 11.69 13.77
CA PRO A 39 5.85 11.97 15.17
C PRO A 39 5.90 10.73 16.07
N GLN A 40 5.24 9.63 15.69
CA GLN A 40 5.22 8.39 16.47
C GLN A 40 6.53 7.60 16.39
N VAL A 41 7.37 7.86 15.39
CA VAL A 41 8.67 7.20 15.23
C VAL A 41 9.68 7.86 16.16
N LYS A 42 10.04 7.17 17.25
CA LYS A 42 10.98 7.70 18.26
C LYS A 42 12.43 7.71 17.79
N LYS A 43 12.82 6.72 17.00
CA LYS A 43 14.19 6.58 16.47
C LYS A 43 14.13 6.69 14.95
N LYS A 44 14.58 7.82 14.44
CA LYS A 44 14.64 8.13 13.01
C LYS A 44 15.83 7.43 12.35
N MET A 45 15.66 7.02 11.11
CA MET A 45 16.70 6.49 10.24
C MET A 45 17.72 7.59 9.97
N SER A 46 19.00 7.33 10.25
CA SER A 46 20.07 8.25 9.87
C SER A 46 20.34 8.16 8.37
N LYS A 47 21.00 9.19 7.82
CA LYS A 47 21.48 9.19 6.42
C LYS A 47 22.33 7.96 6.11
N GLU A 48 23.29 7.64 6.99
CA GLU A 48 24.15 6.46 6.87
C GLU A 48 23.35 5.16 6.81
N ALA A 49 22.31 5.04 7.65
CA ALA A 49 21.42 3.88 7.64
C ALA A 49 20.62 3.80 6.33
N PHE A 50 20.13 4.93 5.81
CA PHE A 50 19.44 4.99 4.52
C PHE A 50 20.34 4.54 3.36
N LEU A 51 21.59 5.01 3.31
CA LEU A 51 22.59 4.59 2.31
C LEU A 51 22.87 3.09 2.43
N LYS A 52 23.07 2.57 3.65
CA LYS A 52 23.32 1.15 3.91
C LYS A 52 22.14 0.26 3.48
N ASN A 53 20.91 0.69 3.77
CA ASN A 53 19.69 -0.05 3.45
C ASN A 53 19.46 -0.17 1.94
N ASN A 54 20.02 0.74 1.15
CA ASN A 54 19.86 0.79 -0.31
C ASN A 54 21.11 0.33 -1.07
N ARG A 55 22.03 -0.38 -0.41
CA ARG A 55 23.15 -1.00 -1.12
C ARG A 55 22.69 -2.12 -2.05
N GLY A 56 23.29 -2.21 -3.22
CA GLY A 56 23.03 -3.27 -4.20
C GLY A 56 21.74 -3.14 -5.00
N ILE A 57 20.96 -2.06 -4.82
CA ILE A 57 19.65 -1.91 -5.49
C ILE A 57 19.77 -1.68 -7.00
N ASN A 58 20.95 -1.31 -7.51
CA ASN A 58 21.20 -1.04 -8.92
C ASN A 58 21.79 -2.27 -9.65
N ASP A 59 21.04 -3.38 -9.64
CA ASP A 59 21.46 -4.70 -10.15
C ASP A 59 22.75 -5.20 -9.49
N LYS A 60 22.72 -5.34 -8.15
CA LYS A 60 23.86 -5.75 -7.30
C LYS A 60 25.00 -4.71 -7.22
N GLN A 61 24.77 -3.51 -7.74
CA GLN A 61 25.66 -2.36 -7.56
C GLN A 61 24.96 -1.28 -6.73
N ASP A 62 25.76 -0.34 -6.23
CA ASP A 62 25.26 0.81 -5.48
C ASP A 62 24.89 1.96 -6.43
N LEU A 63 23.93 2.78 -6.01
CA LEU A 63 23.70 4.09 -6.62
C LEU A 63 24.75 5.10 -6.13
N PRO A 64 25.04 6.17 -6.89
CA PRO A 64 26.00 7.19 -6.46
C PRO A 64 25.67 7.75 -5.07
N GLU A 65 26.67 7.77 -4.19
CA GLU A 65 26.48 8.17 -2.79
C GLU A 65 26.00 9.61 -2.65
N ASP A 66 26.52 10.53 -3.48
CA ASP A 66 26.11 11.92 -3.52
C ASP A 66 24.63 12.08 -3.89
N PHE A 67 24.16 11.28 -4.84
CA PHE A 67 22.75 11.25 -5.24
C PHE A 67 21.85 10.78 -4.09
N MET A 68 22.23 9.69 -3.43
CA MET A 68 21.49 9.13 -2.31
C MET A 68 21.48 10.06 -1.09
N SER A 69 22.61 10.72 -0.82
CA SER A 69 22.74 11.70 0.26
C SER A 69 21.89 12.94 0.00
N ALA A 70 21.93 13.49 -1.21
CA ALA A 70 21.09 14.62 -1.60
C ALA A 70 19.60 14.26 -1.57
N LEU A 71 19.24 13.03 -1.98
CA LEU A 71 17.87 12.54 -1.90
C LEU A 71 17.38 12.48 -0.45
N TYR A 72 18.18 11.94 0.47
CA TYR A 72 17.86 11.92 1.89
C TYR A 72 17.63 13.33 2.43
N ASP A 73 18.54 14.28 2.16
CA ASP A 73 18.44 15.65 2.68
C ASP A 73 17.21 16.38 2.17
N ARG A 74 16.84 16.15 0.90
CA ARG A 74 15.62 16.70 0.30
C ARG A 74 14.36 16.20 0.98
N ILE A 75 14.28 14.90 1.27
CA ILE A 75 13.13 14.32 1.98
C ILE A 75 13.12 14.77 3.43
N ALA A 76 14.26 14.82 4.11
CA ALA A 76 14.36 15.29 5.49
C ALA A 76 13.89 16.74 5.65
N SER A 77 14.19 17.59 4.68
CA SER A 77 13.82 19.01 4.70
C SER A 77 12.39 19.26 4.18
N ASN A 78 11.94 18.48 3.19
CA ASN A 78 10.64 18.66 2.54
C ASN A 78 9.83 17.37 2.64
N GLU A 79 8.89 17.36 3.58
CA GLU A 79 7.91 16.30 3.72
C GLU A 79 7.07 16.16 2.43
N ILE A 80 6.98 14.93 1.92
CA ILE A 80 6.05 14.61 0.83
C ILE A 80 4.63 14.60 1.40
N LYS A 81 3.89 15.68 1.11
CA LYS A 81 2.47 15.80 1.42
C LYS A 81 1.65 15.42 0.19
N MET A 82 0.65 14.58 0.38
CA MET A 82 -0.37 14.40 -0.64
C MET A 82 -1.27 15.64 -0.60
N LYS A 83 -1.44 16.31 -1.74
CA LYS A 83 -2.44 17.36 -1.85
C LYS A 83 -3.79 16.66 -1.76
N ASP A 84 -4.52 16.88 -0.67
CA ASP A 84 -5.94 16.55 -0.66
C ASP A 84 -6.55 17.31 -1.84
N GLU A 85 -7.14 16.60 -2.80
CA GLU A 85 -7.92 17.23 -3.87
C GLU A 85 -9.20 17.80 -3.25
N GLY A 86 -9.04 18.93 -2.56
CA GLY A 86 -10.04 19.57 -1.72
C GLY A 86 -9.51 20.87 -1.14
N ALA A 87 -8.88 21.70 -1.98
CA ALA A 87 -8.68 23.10 -1.64
C ALA A 87 -9.91 23.87 -2.13
N GLU A 88 -10.93 24.00 -1.26
CA GLU A 88 -11.61 25.27 -1.01
C GLU A 88 -12.60 25.14 0.17
N LEU A 89 -12.55 26.15 1.04
CA LEU A 89 -13.35 26.41 2.24
C LEU A 89 -12.78 25.89 3.59
N ASN A 90 -12.27 26.88 4.30
CA ASN A 90 -11.77 26.91 5.67
C ASN A 90 -12.90 26.61 6.68
N LEU A 91 -12.68 25.69 7.65
CA LEU A 91 -13.18 25.66 9.05
C LEU A 91 -13.18 24.22 9.65
N GLN A 92 -12.07 23.82 10.32
CA GLN A 92 -11.93 22.71 11.33
C GLN A 92 -12.42 21.28 10.94
N PRO A 93 -12.20 20.22 11.75
CA PRO A 93 -11.12 19.88 12.69
C PRO A 93 -10.08 18.95 12.02
N ARG A 94 -8.99 18.63 12.72
CA ARG A 94 -7.86 17.81 12.24
C ARG A 94 -8.33 16.44 11.73
N SER A 95 -8.62 16.34 10.43
CA SER A 95 -9.00 15.09 9.78
C SER A 95 -7.78 14.18 9.72
N MET A 96 -7.92 12.95 10.23
CA MET A 96 -6.87 11.96 10.07
C MET A 96 -6.71 11.61 8.60
N SER A 97 -5.48 11.74 8.11
CA SER A 97 -5.09 11.40 6.74
C SER A 97 -5.49 9.96 6.40
N PRO A 98 -5.97 9.68 5.17
CA PRO A 98 -6.22 8.32 4.69
C PRO A 98 -5.01 7.37 4.86
N ASN A 99 -3.80 7.94 4.84
CA ASN A 99 -2.56 7.21 5.09
C ASN A 99 -2.47 6.64 6.51
N ASN A 100 -3.08 7.30 7.51
CA ASN A 100 -3.12 6.79 8.88
C ASN A 100 -4.04 5.57 9.00
N ILE A 101 -5.13 5.54 8.23
CA ILE A 101 -6.08 4.41 8.20
C ILE A 101 -5.42 3.21 7.51
N PHE A 102 -4.76 3.44 6.36
CA PHE A 102 -4.03 2.38 5.65
C PHE A 102 -2.89 1.80 6.51
N ASN A 103 -2.11 2.65 7.19
CA ASN A 103 -1.03 2.20 8.07
C ASN A 103 -1.54 1.44 9.30
N THR A 104 -2.69 1.85 9.85
CA THR A 104 -3.35 1.13 10.97
C THR A 104 -3.84 -0.24 10.51
N LEU A 105 -4.46 -0.31 9.34
CA LEU A 105 -4.94 -1.57 8.74
C LEU A 105 -3.79 -2.52 8.41
N LEU A 106 -2.69 -2.01 7.89
CA LEU A 106 -1.51 -2.80 7.52
C LEU A 106 -0.74 -3.30 8.75
N SER A 107 -0.75 -2.52 9.84
CA SER A 107 -0.23 -2.93 11.15
C SER A 107 -1.06 -4.06 11.76
N MET A 108 -2.39 -3.98 11.67
CA MET A 108 -3.31 -5.02 12.12
C MET A 108 -3.14 -6.35 11.36
N LEU A 109 -2.58 -6.30 10.14
CA LEU A 109 -2.39 -7.45 9.27
C LEU A 109 -1.05 -8.17 9.43
N GLY A 110 -0.18 -7.72 10.33
CA GLY A 110 1.16 -8.30 10.52
C GLY A 110 2.12 -8.14 9.33
N ALA A 111 1.71 -7.44 8.27
CA ALA A 111 2.53 -7.20 7.08
C ALA A 111 3.66 -6.18 7.33
N ILE A 112 3.51 -5.32 8.35
CA ILE A 112 4.61 -4.52 8.90
C ILE A 112 5.18 -5.26 10.10
N LYS A 113 6.32 -5.92 9.91
CA LYS A 113 7.11 -6.51 11.00
C LYS A 113 7.89 -5.41 11.74
N GLN A 114 7.19 -4.49 12.42
CA GLN A 114 7.82 -3.56 13.36
C GLN A 114 7.77 -4.11 14.79
N THR A 115 8.92 -4.03 15.44
CA THR A 115 9.28 -4.62 16.73
C THR A 115 8.73 -3.84 17.93
N SER A 116 7.46 -3.49 17.92
CA SER A 116 6.78 -2.96 19.10
C SER A 116 5.36 -3.49 19.14
N ARG A 117 5.16 -4.46 20.01
CA ARG A 117 3.87 -4.91 20.53
C ARG A 117 3.16 -3.72 21.19
N SER A 118 2.52 -2.87 20.40
CA SER A 118 1.43 -2.02 20.86
C SER A 118 0.17 -2.60 20.24
N GLU A 119 -0.51 -3.46 20.99
CA GLU A 119 -1.87 -3.84 20.65
C GLU A 119 -2.68 -2.55 20.49
N PRO A 120 -3.40 -2.38 19.37
CA PRO A 120 -4.25 -1.21 19.20
C PRO A 120 -5.27 -1.19 20.35
N SER A 121 -5.35 -0.08 21.08
CA SER A 121 -6.33 0.02 22.18
C SER A 121 -7.73 -0.17 21.61
N GLU A 122 -8.59 -0.85 22.36
CA GLU A 122 -10.00 -1.09 22.01
C GLU A 122 -10.71 0.22 21.61
N GLU A 123 -10.33 1.32 22.26
CA GLU A 123 -10.81 2.67 21.98
C GLU A 123 -10.40 3.18 20.57
N SER A 124 -9.22 2.80 20.09
CA SER A 124 -8.72 3.15 18.76
C SER A 124 -9.43 2.35 17.67
N ILE A 125 -9.75 1.07 17.95
CA ILE A 125 -10.55 0.21 17.09
C ILE A 125 -11.97 0.79 16.97
N LYS A 126 -12.58 1.14 18.10
CA LYS A 126 -13.92 1.72 18.15
C LYS A 126 -14.02 3.03 17.38
N ARG A 127 -13.09 3.97 17.61
CA ARG A 127 -13.02 5.24 16.86
C ARG A 127 -12.89 5.01 15.35
N THR A 128 -12.11 4.02 14.93
CA THR A 128 -11.93 3.70 13.51
C THR A 128 -13.22 3.14 12.90
N LEU A 129 -13.91 2.24 13.61
CA LEU A 129 -15.19 1.69 13.18
C LEU A 129 -16.29 2.77 13.09
N ASP A 130 -16.37 3.67 14.08
CA ASP A 130 -17.34 4.76 14.07
C ASP A 130 -17.14 5.68 12.85
N LEU A 131 -15.89 6.00 12.50
CA LEU A 131 -15.55 6.77 11.29
C LEU A 131 -15.92 6.04 10.00
N LEU A 132 -15.67 4.73 9.93
CA LEU A 132 -16.07 3.92 8.77
C LEU A 132 -17.59 3.89 8.63
N HIS A 133 -18.32 3.74 9.73
CA HIS A 133 -19.79 3.76 9.74
C HIS A 133 -20.34 5.13 9.32
N GLU A 134 -19.76 6.22 9.80
CA GLU A 134 -20.14 7.58 9.41
C GLU A 134 -19.91 7.82 7.91
N LYS A 135 -18.75 7.44 7.39
CA LYS A 135 -18.46 7.52 5.95
C LYS A 135 -19.33 6.59 5.11
N ALA A 136 -19.69 5.42 5.62
CA ALA A 136 -20.58 4.50 4.92
C ALA A 136 -22.01 5.05 4.83
N ARG A 137 -22.48 5.83 5.83
CA ARG A 137 -23.80 6.46 5.78
C ARG A 137 -23.92 7.53 4.70
N SER A 138 -22.83 8.23 4.39
CA SER A 138 -22.77 9.20 3.30
C SER A 138 -22.34 8.59 1.96
N ALA A 139 -21.98 7.30 1.94
CA ALA A 139 -21.57 6.62 0.72
C ALA A 139 -22.78 6.28 -0.14
N THR A 140 -22.76 6.73 -1.40
CA THR A 140 -23.72 6.31 -2.41
C THR A 140 -23.42 4.87 -2.80
N ALA A 141 -24.31 3.95 -2.46
CA ALA A 141 -24.20 2.56 -2.90
C ALA A 141 -24.52 2.48 -4.41
N VAL A 142 -23.50 2.19 -5.21
CA VAL A 142 -23.65 1.98 -6.67
C VAL A 142 -23.51 0.49 -6.95
N THR A 143 -24.55 -0.09 -7.57
CA THR A 143 -24.48 -1.45 -8.09
C THR A 143 -23.75 -1.42 -9.42
N VAL A 144 -22.58 -2.05 -9.47
CA VAL A 144 -21.79 -2.17 -10.70
C VAL A 144 -21.92 -3.61 -11.21
N THR A 145 -22.36 -3.76 -12.46
CA THR A 145 -22.50 -5.05 -13.14
C THR A 145 -21.26 -5.44 -13.93
N GLU A 146 -20.34 -4.51 -14.16
CA GLU A 146 -19.10 -4.75 -14.89
C GLU A 146 -18.07 -5.48 -14.01
N SER A 147 -17.51 -6.58 -14.54
CA SER A 147 -16.48 -7.37 -13.87
C SER A 147 -15.18 -6.61 -13.64
N ASP A 148 -14.91 -5.59 -14.45
CA ASP A 148 -13.64 -4.86 -14.43
C ASP A 148 -13.52 -3.93 -13.21
N ALA A 149 -14.65 -3.49 -12.65
CA ALA A 149 -14.69 -2.69 -11.43
C ALA A 149 -14.31 -3.49 -10.17
N VAL A 150 -14.42 -4.82 -10.22
CA VAL A 150 -14.11 -5.70 -9.08
C VAL A 150 -12.61 -5.73 -8.80
N ARG A 151 -11.76 -5.52 -9.80
CA ARG A 151 -10.30 -5.62 -9.65
C ARG A 151 -9.71 -4.58 -8.70
N PRO A 152 -9.94 -3.27 -8.90
CA PRO A 152 -9.47 -2.25 -7.95
C PRO A 152 -10.04 -2.45 -6.54
N MET A 153 -11.30 -2.89 -6.42
CA MET A 153 -11.92 -3.19 -5.13
C MET A 153 -11.22 -4.37 -4.44
N MET A 154 -10.92 -5.43 -5.19
CA MET A 154 -10.26 -6.61 -4.66
C MET A 154 -8.82 -6.33 -4.25
N GLU A 155 -8.06 -5.55 -5.03
CA GLU A 155 -6.68 -5.15 -4.71
C GLU A 155 -6.55 -4.45 -3.36
N VAL A 156 -7.60 -3.75 -2.92
CA VAL A 156 -7.63 -3.06 -1.63
C VAL A 156 -8.11 -3.96 -0.49
N ILE A 157 -9.12 -4.81 -0.73
CA ILE A 157 -9.81 -5.53 0.35
C ILE A 157 -9.25 -6.93 0.65
N TRP A 158 -8.52 -7.55 -0.27
CA TRP A 158 -8.12 -8.96 -0.11
C TRP A 158 -7.21 -9.21 1.10
N ALA A 159 -6.27 -8.30 1.34
CA ALA A 159 -5.31 -8.38 2.44
C ALA A 159 -6.02 -8.25 3.80
N PRO A 160 -6.79 -7.16 4.10
CA PRO A 160 -7.54 -7.05 5.35
C PRO A 160 -8.53 -8.18 5.58
N LEU A 161 -9.16 -8.69 4.51
CA LEU A 161 -10.05 -9.85 4.60
C LEU A 161 -9.32 -11.11 5.09
N LEU A 162 -8.14 -11.42 4.54
CA LEU A 162 -7.36 -12.59 4.96
C LEU A 162 -6.84 -12.48 6.38
N GLY A 163 -6.41 -11.28 6.81
CA GLY A 163 -5.97 -11.09 8.20
C GLY A 163 -7.12 -11.25 9.20
N ALA A 164 -8.31 -10.72 8.89
CA ALA A 164 -9.49 -10.93 9.72
C ALA A 164 -9.84 -12.41 9.86
N LEU A 165 -9.84 -13.16 8.74
CA LEU A 165 -10.05 -14.61 8.76
C LEU A 165 -8.97 -15.35 9.56
N SER A 166 -7.71 -14.87 9.53
CA SER A 166 -6.61 -15.46 10.30
C SER A 166 -6.76 -15.26 11.80
N VAL A 167 -7.19 -14.07 12.24
CA VAL A 167 -7.46 -13.79 13.65
C VAL A 167 -8.64 -14.63 14.14
N LEU A 168 -9.73 -14.68 13.36
CA LEU A 168 -10.90 -15.49 13.69
C LEU A 168 -10.59 -16.99 13.70
N PHE A 169 -9.66 -17.45 12.87
CA PHE A 169 -9.22 -18.84 12.89
C PHE A 169 -8.39 -19.18 14.14
N ASP A 170 -7.61 -18.23 14.66
CA ASP A 170 -6.74 -18.43 15.83
C ASP A 170 -7.50 -18.28 17.16
N GLU A 171 -8.50 -17.39 17.22
CA GLU A 171 -9.28 -17.13 18.44
C GLU A 171 -10.36 -18.18 18.73
N TYR A 172 -10.94 -18.82 17.71
CA TYR A 172 -12.11 -19.67 17.87
C TYR A 172 -11.79 -21.16 17.67
N THR A 173 -12.18 -21.98 18.66
CA THR A 173 -12.08 -23.45 18.61
C THR A 173 -13.38 -24.13 18.16
N ASP A 174 -14.47 -23.36 17.97
CA ASP A 174 -15.75 -23.88 17.47
C ASP A 174 -15.60 -24.38 16.01
N SER A 175 -15.88 -25.67 15.82
CA SER A 175 -15.83 -26.35 14.53
C SER A 175 -16.67 -25.66 13.44
N ARG A 176 -17.76 -24.97 13.79
CA ARG A 176 -18.59 -24.24 12.82
C ARG A 176 -17.89 -22.97 12.33
N LEU A 177 -17.32 -22.18 13.23
CA LEU A 177 -16.61 -20.95 12.90
C LEU A 177 -15.30 -21.24 12.16
N VAL A 178 -14.58 -22.28 12.56
CA VAL A 178 -13.38 -22.76 11.86
C VAL A 178 -13.73 -23.14 10.41
N ARG A 179 -14.83 -23.88 10.18
CA ARG A 179 -15.28 -24.21 8.81
C ARG A 179 -15.64 -22.95 8.00
N MET A 180 -16.31 -21.98 8.60
CA MET A 180 -16.61 -20.72 7.94
C MET A 180 -15.34 -19.94 7.58
N CYS A 181 -14.34 -19.92 8.45
CA CYS A 181 -13.05 -19.28 8.19
C CYS A 181 -12.31 -19.98 7.04
N LEU A 182 -12.24 -21.32 7.06
CA LEU A 182 -11.64 -22.12 5.99
C LEU A 182 -12.35 -21.93 4.64
N GLN A 183 -13.68 -21.84 4.64
CA GLN A 183 -14.46 -21.52 3.44
C GLN A 183 -14.18 -20.08 2.96
N GLY A 184 -14.01 -19.14 3.89
CA GLY A 184 -13.59 -17.77 3.61
C GLY A 184 -12.21 -17.70 2.97
N PHE A 185 -11.22 -18.44 3.50
CA PHE A 185 -9.89 -18.54 2.91
C PHE A 185 -9.92 -19.11 1.49
N SER A 186 -10.68 -20.18 1.27
CA SER A 186 -10.84 -20.79 -0.05
C SER A 186 -11.50 -19.83 -1.05
N SER A 187 -12.58 -19.17 -0.63
CA SER A 187 -13.32 -18.22 -1.47
C SER A 187 -12.49 -16.97 -1.78
N SER A 188 -11.77 -16.42 -0.79
CA SER A 188 -10.86 -15.28 -0.97
C SER A 188 -9.69 -15.62 -1.91
N SER A 189 -9.11 -16.81 -1.76
CA SER A 189 -8.05 -17.31 -2.66
C SER A 189 -8.57 -17.51 -4.09
N CYS A 190 -9.82 -17.96 -4.25
CA CYS A 190 -10.45 -18.12 -5.56
C CYS A 190 -10.74 -16.76 -6.22
N LEU A 191 -11.31 -15.81 -5.47
CA LEU A 191 -11.62 -14.46 -5.96
C LEU A 191 -10.36 -13.71 -6.35
N THR A 192 -9.31 -13.75 -5.53
CA THR A 192 -8.00 -13.15 -5.87
C THR A 192 -7.40 -13.80 -7.12
N ALA A 193 -7.49 -15.12 -7.27
CA ALA A 193 -7.01 -15.81 -8.47
C ALA A 193 -7.81 -15.45 -9.73
N GLN A 194 -9.14 -15.34 -9.65
CA GLN A 194 -9.99 -14.96 -10.78
C GLN A 194 -9.79 -13.51 -11.19
N VAL A 195 -9.75 -12.60 -10.22
CA VAL A 195 -9.47 -11.18 -10.46
C VAL A 195 -8.05 -10.97 -11.00
N GLY A 196 -7.07 -11.73 -10.50
CA GLY A 196 -5.68 -11.70 -10.99
C GLY A 196 -5.51 -12.22 -12.43
N ARG A 197 -6.42 -13.07 -12.92
CA ARG A 197 -6.35 -13.74 -14.24
C ARG A 197 -6.87 -12.94 -15.44
N LEU A 198 -7.08 -11.62 -15.35
CA LEU A 198 -7.29 -10.75 -16.53
C LEU A 198 -5.98 -10.14 -17.11
N ARG A 199 -4.79 -10.68 -16.81
CA ARG A 199 -3.51 -10.17 -17.34
C ARG A 199 -2.98 -10.88 -18.61
N GLN A 200 -3.74 -11.76 -19.27
CA GLN A 200 -3.21 -12.50 -20.45
C GLN A 200 -4.08 -12.60 -21.73
N SER A 201 -5.28 -12.01 -21.83
CA SER A 201 -6.14 -12.27 -23.01
C SER A 201 -6.50 -11.08 -23.91
N CYS A 202 -5.98 -9.86 -23.70
CA CYS A 202 -6.36 -8.69 -24.53
C CYS A 202 -5.22 -7.94 -25.24
N THR A 203 -4.04 -8.55 -25.44
CA THR A 203 -2.95 -7.90 -26.22
C THR A 203 -2.41 -8.71 -27.39
N ARG A 204 -3.16 -9.67 -27.92
CA ARG A 204 -2.70 -10.37 -29.13
C ARG A 204 -3.83 -10.79 -30.07
N TYR A 205 -4.31 -9.84 -30.85
CA TYR A 205 -4.60 -10.05 -32.28
C TYR A 205 -4.32 -8.75 -33.03
N PRO A 206 -3.18 -8.60 -33.73
CA PRO A 206 -3.13 -7.66 -34.83
C PRO A 206 -3.99 -8.22 -35.97
N SER A 207 -4.90 -7.38 -36.46
CA SER A 207 -5.58 -7.54 -37.73
C SER A 207 -4.61 -8.02 -38.80
N THR A 208 -4.89 -9.18 -39.38
CA THR A 208 -4.34 -9.54 -40.68
C THR A 208 -5.50 -9.81 -41.62
N THR A 209 -5.90 -8.75 -42.31
CA THR A 209 -6.48 -8.82 -43.64
C THR A 209 -5.44 -9.47 -44.56
N LEU A 210 -5.83 -10.48 -45.34
CA LEU A 210 -5.70 -10.53 -46.81
C LEU A 210 -5.68 -11.96 -47.36
N TYR A 211 -6.55 -12.14 -48.37
CA TYR A 211 -6.72 -13.19 -49.39
C TYR A 211 -7.23 -14.57 -48.97
#